data_AF-A0A920U9J6-F1
#
_entry.id   AF-A0A920U9J6-F1
#
_cell.length_a   1.000
_cell.length_b   1.000
_cell.length_c   1.000
_cell.angle_alpha   90.00
_cell.angle_beta   90.00
_cell.angle_gamma   90.00
#
_symmetry.space_group_name_H-M   'P 1'
#
loop_
_entity.id
_entity.type
_entity.pdbx_description
1 polymer ?
#
loop_
_entity_poly.entity_id
_entity_poly.type
_entity_poly.pdbx_seq_one_letter_code
_entity_poly.pdbx_strand_id
1 'polypeptide(L)'
;MGRHGPGWIREPPVALLPMAPDRTSGDLPDLLRRYVRQETMDPLRSLGRFLGLGIAGSLMIGAGVVLVAVGALRLLQDWSALSGSWSWVPYLVVAMALSTIAVLAGKRISVSSSPGEGAGR
;
A
#
# COMPACT_ATOMS: atom_id res chain seq x y z
N MET A 1 -33.07 -69.06 13.03
CA MET A 1 -32.18 -67.95 13.47
C MET A 1 -31.69 -67.17 12.25
N GLY A 2 -32.32 -66.05 11.93
CA GLY A 2 -31.92 -65.16 10.82
C GLY A 2 -30.96 -64.07 11.31
N ARG A 3 -29.87 -63.82 10.56
CA ARG A 3 -29.01 -62.65 10.76
C ARG A 3 -29.31 -61.62 9.68
N HIS A 4 -29.91 -60.51 10.10
CA HIS A 4 -30.09 -59.31 9.30
C HIS A 4 -28.72 -58.66 9.10
N GLY A 5 -28.21 -58.67 7.87
CA GLY A 5 -27.12 -57.78 7.46
C GLY A 5 -27.62 -56.32 7.42
N PRO A 6 -26.76 -55.33 7.69
CA PRO A 6 -27.19 -53.94 7.74
C PRO A 6 -27.54 -53.42 6.34
N GLY A 7 -28.82 -53.15 6.09
CA GLY A 7 -29.42 -52.82 4.79
C GLY A 7 -29.13 -51.42 4.24
N TRP A 8 -28.00 -50.80 4.58
CA TRP A 8 -27.60 -49.48 4.10
C TRP A 8 -26.62 -49.51 2.91
N ILE A 9 -26.14 -50.68 2.50
CA ILE A 9 -25.38 -50.85 1.26
C ILE A 9 -26.37 -51.10 0.12
N ARG A 10 -27.14 -50.07 -0.24
CA ARG A 10 -27.69 -49.99 -1.59
C ARG A 10 -26.64 -49.24 -2.39
N GLU A 11 -25.80 -49.96 -3.12
CA GLU A 11 -25.02 -49.30 -4.15
C GLU A 11 -26.03 -48.68 -5.12
N PRO A 12 -26.03 -47.35 -5.34
CA PRO A 12 -26.72 -46.84 -6.50
C PRO A 12 -26.13 -47.58 -7.69
N PRO A 13 -26.94 -48.06 -8.66
CA PRO A 13 -26.37 -48.41 -9.96
C PRO A 13 -25.67 -47.13 -10.41
N VAL A 14 -24.35 -47.13 -10.35
CA VAL A 14 -23.50 -46.08 -10.89
C VAL A 14 -23.71 -46.12 -12.39
N ALA A 15 -24.83 -45.52 -12.82
CA ALA A 15 -24.93 -44.88 -14.10
C ALA A 15 -23.81 -43.85 -14.05
N LEU A 16 -22.64 -44.27 -14.53
CA LEU A 16 -21.57 -43.39 -14.96
C LEU A 16 -22.27 -42.36 -15.82
N LEU A 17 -22.56 -41.20 -15.22
CA LEU A 17 -23.11 -40.08 -15.97
C LEU A 17 -22.16 -39.94 -17.16
N PRO A 18 -22.66 -40.07 -18.42
CA PRO A 18 -21.82 -39.80 -19.57
C PRO A 18 -21.14 -38.47 -19.30
N MET A 19 -19.81 -38.48 -19.45
CA MET A 19 -18.90 -37.41 -19.06
C MET A 19 -19.57 -36.05 -19.09
N ALA A 20 -19.39 -35.31 -18.00
CA ALA A 20 -19.73 -33.90 -17.90
C ALA A 20 -19.65 -33.23 -19.28
N PRO A 21 -20.75 -32.64 -19.79
CA PRO A 21 -20.74 -32.06 -21.13
C PRO A 21 -19.56 -31.11 -21.23
N ASP A 22 -18.81 -31.20 -22.32
CA ASP A 22 -17.59 -30.45 -22.63
C ASP A 22 -17.81 -28.92 -22.52
N ARG A 23 -17.85 -28.39 -21.30
CA ARG A 23 -18.05 -26.96 -20.99
C ARG A 23 -16.83 -26.29 -20.37
N THR A 24 -15.67 -26.93 -20.44
CA THR A 24 -14.59 -26.61 -19.49
C THR A 24 -13.55 -25.63 -20.03
N SER A 25 -13.72 -25.07 -21.24
CA SER A 25 -12.79 -24.06 -21.77
C SER A 25 -13.39 -22.66 -21.89
N GLY A 26 -14.70 -22.53 -22.13
CA GLY A 26 -15.39 -21.24 -22.26
C GLY A 26 -15.84 -20.62 -20.94
N ASP A 27 -16.26 -21.43 -19.97
CA ASP A 27 -16.84 -20.93 -18.70
C ASP A 27 -15.78 -20.64 -17.62
N LEU A 28 -14.60 -21.27 -17.70
CA LEU A 28 -13.45 -21.03 -16.82
C LEU A 28 -12.94 -19.58 -16.84
N PRO A 29 -12.69 -18.95 -18.01
CA PRO A 29 -12.25 -17.56 -18.04
C PRO A 29 -13.29 -16.59 -17.49
N ASP A 30 -14.60 -16.85 -17.66
CA ASP A 30 -15.66 -16.02 -17.08
C ASP A 30 -15.76 -16.18 -15.55
N LEU A 31 -15.56 -17.39 -15.04
CA LEU A 31 -15.45 -17.65 -13.60
C LEU A 31 -14.22 -16.96 -13.01
N LEU A 32 -13.06 -17.06 -13.66
CA LEU A 32 -11.84 -16.39 -13.23
C LEU A 32 -12.00 -14.87 -13.25
N ARG A 33 -12.64 -14.32 -14.30
CA ARG A 33 -12.92 -12.89 -14.42
C ARG A 33 -13.87 -12.40 -13.33
N ARG A 34 -14.89 -13.18 -12.98
CA ARG A 34 -15.80 -12.88 -11.87
C ARG A 34 -15.10 -12.99 -10.53
N TYR A 35 -14.26 -14.01 -10.33
CA TYR A 35 -13.49 -14.19 -9.11
C TYR A 35 -12.48 -13.07 -8.93
N VAL A 36 -11.65 -12.78 -9.94
CA VAL A 36 -10.76 -11.62 -9.93
C VAL A 36 -11.56 -10.37 -9.63
N ARG A 37 -12.71 -10.13 -10.25
CA ARG A 37 -13.55 -8.96 -9.94
C ARG A 37 -14.11 -8.99 -8.50
N GLN A 38 -14.49 -10.12 -7.95
CA GLN A 38 -15.02 -10.22 -6.59
C GLN A 38 -13.90 -10.06 -5.56
N GLU A 39 -12.80 -10.77 -5.75
CA GLU A 39 -11.63 -10.73 -4.88
C GLU A 39 -10.78 -9.47 -5.05
N THR A 40 -10.86 -8.73 -6.17
CA THR A 40 -10.11 -7.46 -6.34
C THR A 40 -10.87 -6.20 -5.94
N MET A 41 -12.21 -6.22 -5.91
CA MET A 41 -12.98 -5.03 -5.53
C MET A 41 -12.84 -4.69 -4.05
N ASP A 42 -12.75 -5.70 -3.19
CA ASP A 42 -12.47 -5.51 -1.75
C ASP A 42 -11.07 -4.92 -1.49
N PRO A 43 -9.97 -5.46 -2.07
CA PRO A 43 -8.64 -4.87 -1.91
C PRO A 43 -8.49 -3.51 -2.61
N LEU A 44 -9.14 -3.24 -3.75
CA LEU A 44 -9.11 -1.89 -4.34
C LEU A 44 -9.75 -0.84 -3.41
N ARG A 45 -10.86 -1.20 -2.76
CA ARG A 45 -11.55 -0.29 -1.83
C ARG A 45 -10.70 -0.04 -0.58
N SER A 46 -10.06 -1.07 -0.04
CA SER A 46 -9.14 -0.90 1.09
C SER A 46 -7.90 -0.08 0.71
N LEU A 47 -7.34 -0.32 -0.48
CA LEU A 47 -6.20 0.42 -1.01
C LEU A 47 -6.53 1.89 -1.24
N GLY A 48 -7.72 2.20 -1.79
CA GLY A 48 -8.19 3.58 -1.97
C GLY A 48 -8.28 4.34 -0.64
N ARG A 49 -8.77 3.70 0.42
CA ARG A 49 -8.79 4.32 1.76
C ARG A 49 -7.39 4.49 2.33
N PHE A 50 -6.50 3.52 2.15
CA PHE A 50 -5.11 3.61 2.60
C PHE A 50 -4.37 4.74 1.87
N LEU A 51 -4.53 4.86 0.55
CA LEU A 51 -3.99 5.96 -0.25
C LEU A 51 -4.55 7.31 0.18
N GLY A 52 -5.86 7.40 0.42
CA GLY A 52 -6.51 8.63 0.90
C GLY A 52 -5.94 9.07 2.25
N LEU A 53 -5.79 8.15 3.21
CA LEU A 53 -5.15 8.41 4.50
C LEU A 53 -3.68 8.79 4.34
N GLY A 54 -2.96 8.14 3.41
CA GLY A 54 -1.57 8.45 3.09
C GLY A 54 -1.40 9.88 2.54
N ILE A 55 -2.25 10.30 1.62
CA ILE A 55 -2.24 11.66 1.04
C ILE A 55 -2.58 12.69 2.12
N ALA A 56 -3.65 12.46 2.88
CA ALA A 56 -4.06 13.35 3.96
C ALA A 56 -2.95 13.48 5.03
N GLY A 57 -2.33 12.36 5.43
CA GLY A 57 -1.21 12.35 6.36
C GLY A 57 0.01 13.07 5.81
N SER A 58 0.34 12.88 4.52
CA SER A 58 1.46 13.56 3.87
C SER A 58 1.27 15.08 3.85
N LEU A 59 0.06 15.56 3.56
CA LEU A 59 -0.29 16.97 3.62
C LEU A 59 -0.18 17.52 5.03
N MET A 60 -0.71 16.80 6.02
CA MET A 60 -0.65 17.20 7.43
C MET A 60 0.79 17.32 7.93
N ILE A 61 1.64 16.33 7.63
CA ILE A 61 3.05 16.33 8.00
C ILE A 61 3.81 17.43 7.26
N GLY A 62 3.59 17.59 5.95
CA GLY A 62 4.22 18.66 5.17
C GLY A 62 3.88 20.04 5.71
N ALA A 63 2.60 20.30 5.99
CA ALA A 63 2.15 21.54 6.59
C ALA A 63 2.75 21.76 7.99
N GLY A 64 2.80 20.72 8.83
CA GLY A 64 3.42 20.79 10.15
C GLY A 64 4.91 21.15 10.10
N VAL A 65 5.67 20.56 9.18
CA VAL A 65 7.09 20.88 8.97
C VAL A 65 7.27 22.34 8.58
N VAL A 66 6.44 22.86 7.68
CA VAL A 66 6.49 24.28 7.27
C VAL A 66 6.18 25.20 8.46
N LEU A 67 5.12 24.90 9.22
CA LEU A 67 4.73 25.71 10.38
C LEU A 67 5.81 25.71 11.47
N VAL A 68 6.43 24.55 11.76
CA VAL A 68 7.55 24.45 12.70
C VAL A 68 8.76 25.25 12.19
N ALA A 69 9.07 25.19 10.89
CA ALA A 69 10.17 25.96 10.31
C ALA A 69 9.94 27.47 10.43
N VAL A 70 8.72 27.95 10.16
CA VAL A 70 8.34 29.36 10.32
C VAL A 70 8.38 29.77 11.80
N GLY A 71 7.87 28.94 12.71
CA GLY A 71 7.92 29.19 14.15
C GLY A 71 9.35 29.27 14.67
N ALA A 72 10.20 28.32 14.28
CA ALA A 72 11.62 28.30 14.62
C ALA A 72 12.35 29.54 14.07
N LEU A 73 12.09 29.91 12.81
CA LEU A 73 12.64 31.12 12.21
C LEU A 73 12.26 32.35 13.04
N ARG A 74 11.00 32.45 13.45
CA ARG A 74 10.49 33.60 14.20
C ARG A 74 11.09 33.70 15.59
N LEU A 75 11.26 32.58 16.30
CA LEU A 75 11.96 32.54 17.58
C LEU A 75 13.42 32.98 17.45
N LEU A 76 14.08 32.53 16.39
CA LEU A 76 15.50 32.81 16.16
C LEU A 76 15.72 34.27 15.71
N GLN A 77 14.74 34.88 15.05
CA GLN A 77 14.75 36.30 14.69
C GLN A 77 14.42 37.23 15.86
N ASP A 78 13.69 36.76 16.87
CA ASP A 78 13.36 37.53 18.08
C ASP A 78 14.58 37.72 19.00
N TRP A 79 15.63 36.91 18.81
CA TRP A 79 16.90 37.06 19.52
C TRP A 79 17.67 38.30 19.07
N SER A 80 17.81 39.26 19.99
CA SER A 80 18.55 40.51 19.77
C SER A 80 20.01 40.31 19.36
N ALA A 81 20.64 39.19 19.77
CA ALA A 81 22.00 38.82 19.36
C ALA A 81 22.14 38.53 17.86
N LEU A 82 21.04 38.16 17.17
CA LEU A 82 20.99 37.88 15.74
C LEU A 82 20.36 39.03 14.94
N SER A 83 20.09 40.17 15.58
CA SER A 83 19.57 41.36 14.94
C SER A 83 20.68 42.20 14.29
N GLY A 84 20.36 42.98 13.24
CA GLY A 84 21.35 43.80 12.51
C GLY A 84 22.14 43.02 11.46
N SER A 85 23.48 43.10 11.48
CA SER A 85 24.38 42.48 10.47
C SER A 85 24.33 40.95 10.42
N TRP A 86 23.75 40.29 11.44
CA TRP A 86 23.64 38.83 11.55
C TRP A 86 22.24 38.29 11.20
N SER A 87 21.35 39.14 10.69
CA SER A 87 19.96 38.79 10.34
C SER A 87 19.81 37.71 9.27
N TRP A 88 20.88 37.40 8.52
CA TRP A 88 20.91 36.33 7.52
C TRP A 88 21.07 34.92 8.13
N VAL A 89 21.64 34.80 9.33
CA VAL A 89 21.93 33.50 9.98
C VAL A 89 20.66 32.70 10.26
N PRO A 90 19.58 33.29 10.83
CA PRO A 90 18.33 32.57 11.06
C PRO A 90 17.77 31.90 9.79
N TYR A 91 17.83 32.59 8.64
CA TYR A 91 17.36 32.06 7.37
C TYR A 91 18.22 30.89 6.90
N LEU A 92 19.55 30.98 7.04
CA LEU A 92 20.48 29.93 6.62
C LEU A 92 20.28 28.66 7.46
N VAL A 93 20.10 28.80 8.78
CA VAL A 93 19.83 27.67 9.69
C VAL A 93 18.52 26.97 9.31
N VAL A 94 17.45 27.73 9.09
CA VAL A 94 16.15 27.17 8.74
C VAL A 94 16.18 26.54 7.34
N ALA A 95 16.88 27.15 6.38
CA ALA A 95 17.10 26.57 5.06
C ALA A 95 17.84 25.22 5.16
N MET A 96 18.92 25.15 5.93
CA MET A 96 19.67 23.91 6.15
C MET A 96 18.83 22.81 6.83
N ALA A 97 18.00 23.19 7.81
CA ALA A 97 17.08 22.26 8.46
C ALA A 97 16.07 21.68 7.46
N LEU A 98 15.44 22.53 6.64
CA LEU A 98 14.51 22.10 5.59
C LEU A 98 15.20 21.24 4.54
N SER A 99 16.40 21.62 4.10
CA SER A 99 17.20 20.82 3.16
C SER A 99 17.52 19.43 3.73
N THR A 100 17.87 19.35 5.01
CA THR A 100 18.16 18.06 5.68
C THR A 100 16.91 17.18 5.71
N ILE A 101 15.76 17.74 6.08
CA ILE A 101 14.47 17.03 6.07
C ILE A 101 14.13 16.55 4.66
N ALA A 102 14.31 17.40 3.65
CA ALA A 102 14.05 17.06 2.25
C ALA A 102 14.96 15.93 1.75
N VAL A 103 16.26 15.95 2.07
CA VAL A 103 17.20 14.87 1.73
C VAL A 103 16.81 13.57 2.43
N LEU A 104 16.46 13.62 3.72
CA LEU A 104 16.01 12.44 4.45
C LEU A 104 14.73 11.86 3.86
N ALA A 105 13.75 12.71 3.52
CA ALA A 105 12.52 12.28 2.86
C ALA A 105 12.83 11.64 1.49
N GLY A 106 13.68 12.26 0.67
CA GLY A 106 14.12 11.73 -0.62
C GLY A 106 14.82 10.37 -0.50
N LYS A 107 15.70 10.20 0.49
CA LYS A 107 16.35 8.91 0.78
C LYS A 107 15.33 7.83 1.14
N ARG A 108 14.28 8.15 1.90
CA ARG A 108 13.23 7.18 2.27
C ARG A 108 12.41 6.72 1.06
N ILE A 109 12.27 7.57 0.05
CA ILE A 109 11.59 7.23 -1.20
C ILE A 109 12.52 6.40 -2.12
N SER A 110 13.82 6.70 -2.15
CA SER A 110 14.78 6.04 -3.05
C SER A 110 15.16 4.61 -2.65
N VAL A 111 15.02 4.23 -1.38
CA VAL A 111 15.45 2.91 -0.87
C VAL A 111 14.63 1.74 -1.49
N SER A 112 13.52 1.99 -2.18
CA SER A 112 12.72 0.96 -2.86
C SER A 112 13.11 0.70 -4.32
N SER A 113 14.12 1.37 -4.85
CA SER A 113 14.63 1.13 -6.22
C SER A 113 15.74 0.07 -6.20
N SER A 114 15.38 -1.19 -5.98
CA SER A 114 16.23 -2.31 -6.41
C SER A 114 15.57 -2.94 -7.64
N PRO A 115 15.89 -2.48 -8.86
CA PRO A 115 15.70 -3.30 -10.05
C PRO A 115 16.52 -4.57 -9.85
N GLY A 116 15.85 -5.66 -9.49
CA GLY A 116 16.39 -6.97 -9.78
C GLY A 116 16.57 -7.09 -11.29
N GLU A 117 17.60 -7.85 -11.67
CA GLU A 117 17.74 -8.53 -12.97
C GLU A 117 18.77 -7.95 -13.97
N GLY A 118 20.02 -8.42 -13.84
CA GLY A 118 20.61 -9.23 -14.91
C GLY A 118 20.65 -10.66 -14.37
N ALA A 119 19.98 -11.68 -14.90
CA ALA A 119 19.82 -12.07 -16.30
C ALA A 119 21.14 -11.97 -17.07
N GLY A 120 22.06 -12.90 -16.77
CA GLY A 120 23.28 -13.09 -17.53
C GLY A 120 24.40 -13.77 -16.75
N ARG A 121 24.21 -15.03 -16.35
CA ARG A 121 25.21 -16.12 -16.36
C ARG A 121 24.48 -17.47 -16.30
#